data_AF-A0A519CNQ0-F1
#
_entry.id   AF-A0A519CNQ0-F1
#
_cell.length_a   1.000
_cell.length_b   1.000
_cell.length_c   1.000
_cell.angle_alpha   90.00
_cell.angle_beta   90.00
_cell.angle_gamma   90.00
#
_symmetry.space_group_name_H-M   'P 1'
#
loop_
_entity.id
_entity.type
_entity.pdbx_description
1 polymer ?
#
loop_
_entity_poly.entity_id
_entity_poly.type
_entity_poly.pdbx_seq_one_letter_code
_entity_poly.pdbx_strand_id
1 'polypeptide(L)'
;MRGIEKSSLFILSMLMFSALFPLVSASLLQEDDNFEPTHEGVDFPIGWSDISIGFGPNSQGFEMIYPAMIGGSDDEMAGNGPFPWVLFFGSDGEAQDGYMELTSKIVKRGYIVLVTQEMQDSPKQHLN
;
A
#
# COMPACT_ATOMS: atom_id res chain seq x y z
N MET A 1 12.76 -55.70 -16.51
CA MET A 1 12.57 -54.24 -16.29
C MET A 1 11.32 -53.73 -17.04
N ARG A 2 10.12 -54.32 -16.82
CA ARG A 2 8.88 -53.97 -17.57
C ARG A 2 7.73 -53.43 -16.69
N GLY A 3 7.94 -53.37 -15.36
CA GLY A 3 6.93 -52.94 -14.39
C GLY A 3 6.99 -51.46 -13.99
N ILE A 4 8.14 -50.81 -14.17
CA ILE A 4 8.37 -49.41 -13.78
C ILE A 4 7.73 -48.44 -14.79
N GLU A 5 7.79 -48.76 -16.08
CA GLU A 5 7.22 -47.91 -17.15
C GLU A 5 5.69 -47.78 -17.05
N LYS A 6 5.00 -48.87 -16.71
CA LYS A 6 3.54 -48.87 -16.56
C LYS A 6 3.09 -48.11 -15.31
N SER A 7 3.88 -48.18 -14.24
CA SER A 7 3.62 -47.44 -13.00
C SER A 7 3.81 -45.93 -13.19
N SER A 8 4.86 -45.53 -13.91
CA SER A 8 5.15 -44.13 -14.23
C SER A 8 4.05 -43.48 -15.07
N LEU A 9 3.54 -44.19 -16.10
CA LEU A 9 2.43 -43.71 -16.92
C LEU A 9 1.13 -43.52 -16.10
N PHE A 10 0.90 -44.40 -15.14
CA PHE A 10 -0.26 -44.32 -14.26
C PHE A 10 -0.17 -43.10 -13.33
N ILE A 11 1.00 -42.86 -12.74
CA ILE A 11 1.25 -41.70 -11.87
C ILE A 11 1.11 -40.40 -12.67
N LEU A 12 1.67 -40.34 -13.88
CA LEU A 12 1.56 -39.16 -14.76
C LEU A 12 0.10 -38.90 -15.14
N SER A 13 -0.66 -39.94 -15.50
CA SER A 13 -2.09 -39.80 -15.80
C SER A 13 -2.88 -39.28 -14.60
N MET A 14 -2.55 -39.74 -13.40
CA MET A 14 -3.22 -39.34 -12.15
C MET A 14 -2.88 -37.89 -11.78
N LEU A 15 -1.63 -37.45 -11.99
CA LEU A 15 -1.19 -36.07 -11.82
C LEU A 15 -1.88 -35.12 -12.82
N MET A 16 -2.01 -35.54 -14.07
CA MET A 16 -2.71 -34.75 -15.10
C MET A 16 -4.21 -34.65 -14.79
N PHE A 17 -4.82 -35.72 -14.26
CA PHE A 17 -6.21 -35.69 -13.82
C PHE A 17 -6.44 -34.79 -12.61
N SER A 18 -5.49 -34.73 -11.66
CA SER A 18 -5.61 -33.82 -10.50
C SER A 18 -5.49 -32.34 -10.88
N ALA A 19 -4.83 -32.02 -12.00
CA ALA A 19 -4.74 -30.65 -12.51
C ALA A 19 -6.03 -30.16 -13.19
N LEU A 20 -6.95 -31.06 -13.56
CA LEU A 20 -8.24 -30.71 -14.19
C LEU A 20 -9.31 -30.26 -13.20
N PHE A 21 -9.08 -30.47 -11.90
CA PHE A 21 -9.97 -30.02 -10.83
C PHE A 21 -9.24 -28.96 -9.99
N PRO A 22 -9.49 -27.66 -10.19
CA PRO A 22 -9.04 -26.66 -9.22
C PRO A 22 -9.80 -26.90 -7.91
N LEU A 23 -9.21 -27.68 -7.00
CA LEU A 23 -9.73 -27.94 -5.65
C LEU A 23 -9.43 -26.77 -4.70
N VAL A 24 -9.43 -25.55 -5.22
CA VAL A 24 -9.39 -24.32 -4.44
C VAL A 24 -10.76 -23.68 -4.55
N SER A 25 -11.75 -24.32 -3.93
CA SER A 25 -12.85 -23.56 -3.36
C SER A 25 -12.32 -23.01 -2.03
N ALA A 26 -11.48 -21.98 -2.12
CA ALA A 26 -11.23 -21.14 -0.95
C ALA A 26 -12.61 -20.72 -0.44
N SER A 27 -12.89 -20.99 0.84
CA SER A 27 -14.10 -20.52 1.50
C SER A 27 -13.99 -19.00 1.73
N LEU A 28 -13.76 -18.24 0.66
CA LEU A 28 -13.97 -16.82 0.69
C LEU A 28 -15.48 -16.65 0.84
N LEU A 29 -15.88 -15.93 1.89
CA LEU A 29 -17.23 -15.41 1.98
C LEU A 29 -17.53 -14.72 0.64
N GLN A 30 -18.76 -14.85 0.15
CA GLN A 30 -19.16 -14.16 -1.06
C GLN A 30 -18.93 -12.66 -0.83
N GLU A 31 -17.91 -12.12 -1.48
CA GLU A 31 -17.59 -10.70 -1.40
C GLU A 31 -18.76 -9.93 -2.02
N ASP A 32 -19.12 -8.82 -1.39
CA ASP A 32 -20.12 -7.92 -1.95
C ASP A 32 -19.49 -7.17 -3.12
N ASP A 33 -19.99 -7.41 -4.33
CA ASP A 33 -19.56 -6.72 -5.54
C ASP A 33 -20.19 -5.32 -5.66
N ASN A 34 -20.91 -4.83 -4.64
CA ASN A 34 -21.46 -3.48 -4.57
C ASN A 34 -20.37 -2.44 -4.24
N PHE A 35 -19.38 -2.35 -5.13
CA PHE A 35 -18.40 -1.29 -5.09
C PHE A 35 -19.05 0.04 -5.47
N GLU A 36 -18.62 1.11 -4.80
CA GLU A 36 -18.93 2.45 -5.26
C GLU A 36 -18.37 2.66 -6.69
N PRO A 37 -19.05 3.44 -7.54
CA PRO A 37 -18.55 3.76 -8.86
C PRO A 37 -17.12 4.30 -8.81
N THR A 38 -16.30 3.89 -9.78
CA THR A 38 -14.94 4.44 -9.94
C THR A 38 -15.01 5.97 -10.02
N HIS A 39 -14.04 6.65 -9.40
CA HIS A 39 -13.92 8.09 -9.53
C HIS A 39 -13.67 8.49 -10.99
N GLU A 40 -14.67 9.13 -11.60
CA GLU A 40 -14.66 9.63 -12.99
C GLU A 40 -14.13 11.08 -13.10
N GLY A 41 -13.80 11.72 -11.98
CA GLY A 41 -13.25 13.07 -11.97
C GLY A 41 -11.80 13.13 -12.45
N VAL A 42 -11.36 14.33 -12.80
CA VAL A 42 -9.96 14.58 -13.19
C VAL A 42 -9.06 14.35 -11.97
N ASP A 43 -7.94 13.65 -12.17
CA ASP A 43 -6.95 13.46 -11.13
C ASP A 43 -6.28 14.78 -10.76
N PHE A 44 -6.03 14.97 -9.47
CA PHE A 44 -5.21 16.08 -9.00
C PHE A 44 -3.73 15.86 -9.35
N PRO A 45 -3.00 16.93 -9.72
CA PRO A 45 -1.54 16.93 -9.62
C PRO A 45 -1.09 16.63 -8.18
N ILE A 46 0.11 16.09 -8.03
CA ILE A 46 0.59 15.59 -6.75
C ILE A 46 1.77 16.42 -6.28
N GLY A 47 1.65 17.00 -5.08
CA GLY A 47 2.75 17.61 -4.35
C GLY A 47 3.22 16.72 -3.21
N TRP A 48 4.48 16.86 -2.81
CA TRP A 48 5.02 16.20 -1.62
C TRP A 48 5.94 17.14 -0.85
N SER A 49 5.96 17.02 0.47
CA SER A 49 6.81 17.82 1.35
C SER A 49 7.08 17.08 2.65
N ASP A 50 8.28 17.25 3.21
CA ASP A 50 8.59 16.78 4.55
C ASP A 50 8.06 17.76 5.60
N ILE A 51 7.26 17.26 6.54
CA ILE A 51 6.71 18.08 7.63
C ILE A 51 7.05 17.47 8.98
N SER A 52 7.17 18.34 9.99
CA SER A 52 7.30 17.93 11.39
C SER A 52 6.12 18.45 12.19
N ILE A 53 5.37 17.54 12.81
CA ILE A 53 4.24 17.88 13.68
C ILE A 53 4.68 17.75 15.13
N GLY A 54 4.44 18.79 15.93
CA GLY A 54 4.81 18.86 17.34
C GLY A 54 5.88 19.92 17.64
N PHE A 55 6.38 19.95 18.87
CA PHE A 55 7.37 20.93 19.33
C PHE A 55 8.49 20.26 20.12
N GLY A 56 9.73 20.73 19.88
CA GLY A 56 10.91 20.29 20.63
C GLY A 56 11.28 18.81 20.35
N PRO A 57 11.83 18.07 21.33
CA PRO A 57 12.34 16.71 21.12
C PRO A 57 11.26 15.67 20.78
N ASN A 58 9.98 16.05 20.84
CA ASN A 58 8.84 15.17 20.53
C ASN A 58 8.23 15.47 19.15
N SER A 59 8.89 16.25 18.30
CA SER A 59 8.41 16.46 16.93
C SER A 59 8.49 15.16 16.14
N GLN A 60 7.38 14.75 15.53
CA GLN A 60 7.34 13.59 14.65
C GLN A 60 7.41 14.06 13.19
N GLY A 61 8.34 13.48 12.43
CA GLY A 61 8.46 13.71 10.99
C GLY A 61 7.47 12.86 10.19
N PHE A 62 6.94 13.44 9.12
CA PHE A 62 6.05 12.81 8.15
C PHE A 62 6.41 13.25 6.73
N GLU A 63 6.24 12.34 5.76
CA GLU A 63 6.05 12.75 4.37
C GLU A 63 4.60 13.12 4.17
N MET A 64 4.32 14.37 3.78
CA MET A 64 2.99 14.77 3.36
C MET A 64 2.92 14.73 1.84
N ILE A 65 2.01 13.90 1.31
CA ILE A 65 1.66 13.89 -0.11
C ILE A 65 0.24 14.45 -0.26
N TYR A 66 0.03 15.40 -1.17
CA TYR A 66 -1.20 16.20 -1.21
C TYR A 66 -1.60 16.64 -2.62
N PRO A 67 -2.89 16.99 -2.84
CA PRO A 67 -3.34 17.55 -4.10
C PRO A 67 -2.68 18.91 -4.32
N ALA A 68 -1.96 19.07 -5.43
CA ALA A 68 -1.19 20.28 -5.74
C ALA A 68 -1.75 21.01 -6.96
N MET A 69 -1.34 22.26 -7.14
CA MET A 69 -1.73 23.09 -8.27
C MET A 69 -1.09 22.64 -9.59
N ILE A 70 0.19 22.27 -9.56
CA ILE A 70 0.98 21.87 -10.74
C ILE A 70 1.62 20.48 -10.51
N GLY A 71 2.02 20.19 -9.27
CA GLY A 71 2.70 18.97 -8.83
C GLY A 71 4.21 19.12 -8.74
N GLY A 72 4.82 18.44 -7.76
CA GLY A 72 6.24 18.54 -7.45
C GLY A 72 6.55 18.63 -5.95
N SER A 73 7.84 18.64 -5.62
CA SER A 73 8.32 18.90 -4.26
C SER A 73 7.93 20.30 -3.82
N ASP A 74 7.30 20.41 -2.66
CA ASP A 74 6.92 21.65 -1.99
C ASP A 74 6.05 22.59 -2.84
N ASP A 75 5.31 22.05 -3.82
CA ASP A 75 4.39 22.83 -4.65
C ASP A 75 3.20 23.33 -3.84
N GLU A 76 2.52 24.37 -4.32
CA GLU A 76 1.34 24.89 -3.67
C GLU A 76 0.21 23.85 -3.66
N MET A 77 -0.39 23.63 -2.48
CA MET A 77 -1.57 22.78 -2.35
C MET A 77 -2.75 23.37 -3.14
N ALA A 78 -3.52 22.51 -3.78
CA ALA A 78 -4.69 22.91 -4.55
C ALA A 78 -5.71 23.67 -3.67
N GLY A 79 -6.13 24.86 -4.14
CA GLY A 79 -6.96 25.78 -3.35
C GLY A 79 -8.46 25.44 -3.29
N ASN A 80 -8.90 24.37 -3.95
CA ASN A 80 -10.31 23.97 -4.03
C ASN A 80 -10.74 22.96 -2.93
N GLY A 81 -9.92 22.79 -1.89
CA GLY A 81 -10.22 21.97 -0.71
C GLY A 81 -11.25 22.60 0.24
N PRO A 82 -11.76 21.85 1.24
CA PRO A 82 -10.97 20.97 2.11
C PRO A 82 -10.81 19.54 1.60
N PHE A 83 -9.64 18.95 1.86
CA PHE A 83 -9.34 17.56 1.51
C PHE A 83 -9.37 16.67 2.75
N PRO A 84 -10.02 15.48 2.70
CA PRO A 84 -9.85 14.45 3.72
C PRO A 84 -8.39 14.02 3.81
N TRP A 85 -7.97 13.54 5.00
CA TRP A 85 -6.59 13.09 5.22
C TRP A 85 -6.52 11.64 5.71
N VAL A 86 -5.42 10.97 5.35
CA VAL A 86 -5.09 9.60 5.72
C VAL A 86 -3.75 9.58 6.43
N LEU A 87 -3.65 8.87 7.55
CA LEU A 87 -2.37 8.53 8.19
C LEU A 87 -1.95 7.15 7.73
N PHE A 88 -0.79 7.06 7.09
CA PHE A 88 -0.21 5.83 6.59
C PHE A 88 1.05 5.47 7.38
N PHE A 89 1.07 4.27 7.97
CA PHE A 89 2.21 3.78 8.73
C PHE A 89 3.12 2.95 7.82
N GLY A 90 4.33 3.45 7.60
CA GLY A 90 5.38 2.71 6.90
C GLY A 90 5.88 1.52 7.72
N SER A 91 6.42 0.52 7.05
CA SER A 91 7.10 -0.60 7.68
C SER A 91 8.52 -0.21 8.12
N ASP A 92 9.02 -0.89 9.15
CA ASP A 92 10.41 -0.78 9.62
C ASP A 92 11.40 -1.16 8.51
N GLY A 93 12.44 -0.35 8.31
CA GLY A 93 13.48 -0.56 7.30
C GLY A 93 13.11 -0.14 5.87
N GLU A 94 11.88 0.36 5.64
CA GLU A 94 11.46 0.87 4.33
C GLU A 94 11.78 2.37 4.20
N ALA A 95 12.13 2.79 2.98
CA ALA A 95 12.36 4.19 2.70
C ALA A 95 11.05 4.98 2.81
N GLN A 96 11.14 6.24 3.21
CA GLN A 96 9.99 7.15 3.39
C GLN A 96 9.17 7.27 2.09
N ASP A 97 9.86 7.41 0.95
CA ASP A 97 9.29 7.48 -0.39
C ASP A 97 8.88 6.10 -0.95
N GLY A 98 9.15 5.01 -0.23
CA GLY A 98 8.83 3.63 -0.63
C GLY A 98 7.34 3.40 -0.87
N TYR A 99 6.49 4.27 -0.32
CA TYR A 99 5.04 4.22 -0.49
C TYR A 99 4.48 5.22 -1.49
N MET A 100 5.32 6.03 -2.14
CA MET A 100 4.88 7.12 -3.03
C MET A 100 3.93 6.65 -4.13
N GLU A 101 4.14 5.47 -4.72
CA GLU A 101 3.25 4.96 -5.78
C GLU A 101 1.82 4.71 -5.27
N LEU A 102 1.71 4.14 -4.06
CA LEU A 102 0.41 3.85 -3.43
C LEU A 102 -0.27 5.14 -2.99
N THR A 103 0.46 5.98 -2.24
CA THR A 103 -0.09 7.21 -1.68
C THR A 103 -0.49 8.20 -2.79
N SER A 104 0.28 8.26 -3.88
CA SER A 104 -0.07 9.04 -5.08
C SER A 104 -1.43 8.67 -5.67
N LYS A 105 -1.79 7.39 -5.71
CA LYS A 105 -3.09 6.94 -6.23
C LYS A 105 -4.25 7.42 -5.35
N ILE A 106 -4.03 7.50 -4.04
CA ILE A 106 -4.99 8.02 -3.06
C ILE A 106 -5.11 9.55 -3.23
N VAL A 107 -3.98 10.24 -3.30
CA VAL A 107 -3.91 11.71 -3.40
C VAL A 107 -4.54 12.25 -4.69
N LYS A 108 -4.36 11.54 -5.82
CA LYS A 108 -5.03 11.87 -7.09
C LYS A 108 -6.54 11.97 -6.97
N ARG A 109 -7.15 11.31 -5.98
CA ARG A 109 -8.59 11.34 -5.69
C ARG A 109 -9.00 12.40 -4.67
N GLY A 110 -8.11 13.34 -4.33
CA GLY A 110 -8.42 14.47 -3.46
C GLY A 110 -8.21 14.17 -1.96
N TYR A 111 -7.26 13.31 -1.62
CA TYR A 111 -6.86 13.07 -0.23
C TYR A 111 -5.50 13.69 0.06
N ILE A 112 -5.27 14.10 1.31
CA ILE A 112 -3.93 14.34 1.84
C ILE A 112 -3.47 13.04 2.51
N VAL A 113 -2.22 12.63 2.31
CA VAL A 113 -1.65 11.44 2.96
C VAL A 113 -0.43 11.85 3.76
N LEU A 114 -0.42 11.48 5.03
CA LEU A 114 0.72 11.61 5.93
C LEU A 114 1.37 10.24 6.10
N VAL A 115 2.58 10.06 5.60
CA VAL A 115 3.37 8.84 5.79
C VAL A 115 4.26 9.03 7.00
N THR A 116 4.15 8.16 7.99
CA THR A 116 5.03 8.20 9.16
C THR A 116 6.45 7.85 8.74
N GLN A 117 7.42 8.65 9.18
CA GLN A 117 8.81 8.19 9.22
C GLN A 117 8.94 7.09 10.29
N GLU A 118 10.00 6.27 10.19
CA GLU A 118 10.33 5.29 11.24
C GLU A 118 10.23 5.94 12.61
N MET A 119 9.32 5.44 13.44
CA MET A 119 9.26 5.88 14.82
C MET A 119 10.51 5.35 15.51
N GLN A 120 11.40 6.24 15.92
CA GLN A 120 12.53 5.85 16.75
C GLN A 120 11.97 5.17 18.00
N ASP A 121 12.29 3.88 18.16
CA ASP A 121 11.86 3.11 19.31
C ASP A 121 12.34 3.81 20.58
N SER A 122 11.46 3.85 21.58
CA SER A 122 11.65 4.56 22.85
C SER A 122 13.01 4.25 23.50
N PRO A 123 13.58 5.17 24.30
CA PRO A 123 14.98 5.13 24.71
C PRO A 123 15.31 3.78 25.32
N LYS A 124 16.34 3.12 24.76
CA LYS A 124 16.94 1.91 25.31
C LYS A 124 17.10 2.11 26.81
N GLN A 125 16.30 1.40 27.60
CA GLN A 125 16.51 1.36 29.05
C GLN A 125 17.92 0.78 29.25
N HIS A 126 18.88 1.65 29.53
CA HIS A 126 20.15 1.24 30.12
C HIS A 126 19.83 0.72 31.52
N LEU A 127 19.53 -0.58 31.58
CA LEU A 127 19.62 -1.33 32.81
C LEU A 127 21.10 -1.38 33.17
N ASN A 128 21.46 -0.59 34.18
CA ASN A 128 22.75 -0.65 34.87
C ASN A 128 22.89 -1.98 35.62
#